data_AF-A0A4Z0PJ46-F1
#
_entry.id   AF-A0A4Z0PJ46-F1
#
_cell.length_a   1.000
_cell.length_b   1.000
_cell.length_c   1.000
_cell.angle_alpha   90.00
_cell.angle_beta   90.00
_cell.angle_gamma   90.00
#
_symmetry.space_group_name_H-M   'P 1'
#
loop_
_entity.id
_entity.type
_entity.pdbx_description
1 polymer ?
#
loop_
_entity_poly.entity_id
_entity_poly.type
_entity_poly.pdbx_seq_one_letter_code
_entity_poly.pdbx_strand_id
1 'polypeptide(L)'
;MKHVTVSGPAHRQVGAESARLGLTRTEYADAAIRYFAERSLNPVEAQAREGQLIMAEIKRLGDRVFSYLQEQERGLLLEMVRSQLRQQAVQEQTLRVVENLLAPEGGEALHKIQQRNQARIAEVTAAGLAALDIKALNKKS
;
A
#
# COMPACT_ATOMS: atom_id res chain seq x y z
N MET A 1 56.42 -4.83 -22.59
CA MET A 1 55.16 -4.22 -22.11
C MET A 1 54.05 -5.26 -22.22
N LYS A 2 53.36 -5.59 -21.13
CA LYS A 2 52.15 -6.43 -21.20
C LYS A 2 50.98 -5.52 -21.55
N HIS A 3 50.33 -5.76 -22.68
CA HIS A 3 49.14 -5.01 -23.08
C HIS A 3 47.94 -5.46 -22.23
N VAL A 4 47.21 -4.50 -21.68
CA VAL A 4 45.94 -4.78 -21.01
C VAL A 4 44.85 -4.78 -22.08
N THR A 5 44.25 -5.95 -22.32
CA THR A 5 43.11 -6.09 -23.22
C THR A 5 41.82 -5.81 -22.45
N VAL A 6 41.06 -4.82 -22.91
CA VAL A 6 39.76 -4.45 -22.34
C VAL A 6 38.65 -5.11 -23.15
N SER A 7 37.56 -5.52 -22.51
CA SER A 7 36.41 -6.10 -23.21
C SER A 7 35.77 -5.10 -24.18
N GLY A 8 35.20 -5.60 -25.29
CA GLY A 8 34.55 -4.77 -26.30
C GLY A 8 33.47 -3.81 -25.76
N PRO A 9 32.58 -4.25 -24.84
CA PRO A 9 31.61 -3.37 -24.19
C PRO A 9 32.25 -2.25 -23.36
N ALA A 10 33.27 -2.56 -22.56
CA ALA A 10 33.96 -1.57 -21.74
C ALA A 10 34.73 -0.55 -22.60
N HIS A 11 35.32 -0.98 -23.72
CA HIS A 11 35.96 -0.06 -24.68
C HIS A 11 34.95 0.92 -25.30
N ARG A 12 33.72 0.47 -25.60
CA ARG A 12 32.65 1.37 -26.09
C ARG A 12 32.20 2.36 -25.02
N GLN A 13 32.03 1.90 -23.78
CA GLN A 13 31.63 2.78 -22.66
C GLN A 13 32.70 3.82 -22.35
N VAL A 14 33.99 3.43 -22.30
CA VAL A 14 35.10 4.37 -22.15
C VAL A 14 35.10 5.40 -23.27
N GLY A 15 34.86 4.98 -24.51
CA GLY A 15 34.78 5.90 -25.65
C GLY A 15 33.62 6.90 -25.55
N ALA A 16 32.46 6.47 -25.07
CA ALA A 16 31.30 7.34 -24.87
C ALA A 16 31.51 8.32 -23.71
N GLU A 17 31.99 7.84 -22.57
CA GLU A 17 32.21 8.64 -21.37
C GLU A 17 33.39 9.62 -21.51
N SER A 18 34.47 9.20 -22.18
CA SER A 18 35.59 10.09 -22.45
C SER A 18 35.18 11.22 -23.40
N ALA A 19 34.37 10.92 -24.42
CA ALA A 19 33.84 11.94 -25.34
C ALA A 19 32.88 12.90 -24.63
N ARG A 20 32.03 12.39 -23.72
CA ARG A 20 31.12 13.23 -22.90
C ARG A 20 31.87 14.22 -22.01
N LEU A 21 33.02 13.80 -21.48
CA LEU A 21 33.83 14.60 -20.56
C LEU A 21 34.94 15.40 -21.27
N GLY A 22 35.05 15.30 -22.59
CA GLY A 22 36.08 16.00 -23.39
C GLY A 22 37.51 15.49 -23.15
N LEU A 23 37.67 14.28 -22.64
CA LEU A 23 38.96 13.66 -22.30
C LEU A 23 39.36 12.61 -23.35
N THR A 24 40.66 12.37 -23.48
CA THR A 24 41.14 11.21 -24.24
C THR A 24 40.81 9.93 -23.48
N ARG A 25 40.65 8.81 -24.21
CA ARG A 25 40.34 7.51 -23.59
C ARG A 25 41.39 7.07 -22.57
N THR A 26 42.65 7.43 -22.81
CA THR A 26 43.78 7.16 -21.92
C THR A 26 43.73 8.00 -20.65
N GLU A 27 43.41 9.29 -20.74
CA GLU A 27 43.26 10.17 -19.58
C GLU A 27 42.07 9.75 -18.71
N TYR A 28 40.95 9.40 -19.34
CA TYR A 28 39.78 8.89 -18.62
C TYR A 28 40.10 7.57 -17.90
N ALA A 29 40.81 6.65 -18.56
CA ALA A 29 41.21 5.38 -17.95
C ALA A 29 42.20 5.57 -16.79
N ASP A 30 43.20 6.44 -16.95
CA ASP A 30 44.16 6.78 -15.89
C ASP A 30 43.46 7.44 -14.69
N ALA A 31 42.58 8.42 -14.95
CA ALA A 31 41.79 9.07 -13.92
C ALA A 31 40.86 8.08 -13.19
N ALA A 32 40.22 7.15 -13.90
CA ALA A 32 39.38 6.13 -13.29
C ALA A 32 40.19 5.17 -12.41
N ILE A 33 41.33 4.67 -12.90
CA ILE A 33 42.21 3.79 -12.12
C ILE A 33 42.70 4.52 -10.86
N ARG A 34 43.15 5.77 -11.01
CA ARG A 34 43.62 6.60 -9.90
C ARG A 34 42.49 6.87 -8.89
N TYR A 35 41.28 7.18 -9.36
CA TYR A 35 40.11 7.39 -8.51
C TYR A 35 39.80 6.19 -7.61
N PHE A 36 39.82 4.97 -8.19
CA PHE A 36 39.57 3.75 -7.42
C PHE A 36 40.73 3.38 -6.51
N ALA A 37 41.98 3.56 -6.96
CA ALA A 37 43.17 3.28 -6.18
C ALA A 37 43.32 4.21 -4.97
N GLU A 38 43.18 5.53 -5.16
CA GLU A 38 43.29 6.52 -4.09
C GLU A 38 42.19 6.39 -3.03
N ARG A 39 40.98 6.01 -3.45
CA ARG A 39 39.85 5.79 -2.54
C ARG A 39 39.82 4.38 -1.94
N SER A 40 40.78 3.51 -2.29
CA SER A 40 40.80 2.11 -1.88
C SER A 40 39.48 1.37 -2.15
N LEU A 41 38.79 1.76 -3.23
CA LEU A 41 37.50 1.19 -3.61
C LEU A 41 37.74 0.01 -4.55
N ASN A 42 37.37 -1.19 -4.12
CA ASN A 42 37.34 -2.34 -5.01
C ASN A 42 36.13 -2.21 -5.96
N PRO A 43 36.33 -2.01 -7.29
CA PRO A 43 35.23 -1.75 -8.22
C PRO A 43 34.23 -2.91 -8.32
N VAL A 44 34.68 -4.14 -8.08
CA VAL A 44 33.82 -5.35 -8.11
C VAL A 44 32.91 -5.39 -6.89
N GLU A 45 33.44 -5.07 -5.71
CA GLU A 45 32.64 -5.04 -4.48
C GLU A 45 31.79 -3.77 -4.34
N ALA A 46 32.26 -2.64 -4.87
CA ALA A 46 31.54 -1.37 -4.81
C ALA A 46 30.20 -1.46 -5.55
N GLN A 47 30.18 -2.08 -6.73
CA GLN A 47 28.94 -2.30 -7.48
C GLN A 47 27.94 -3.19 -6.72
N ALA A 48 28.43 -4.23 -6.03
CA ALA A 48 27.59 -5.09 -5.20
C ALA A 48 27.06 -4.33 -3.96
N ARG A 49 27.89 -3.49 -3.33
CA ARG A 49 27.50 -2.64 -2.19
C ARG A 49 26.45 -1.61 -2.59
N GLU A 50 26.57 -0.98 -3.75
CA GLU A 50 25.57 -0.02 -4.25
C GLU A 50 24.21 -0.68 -4.44
N GLY A 51 24.17 -1.87 -5.05
CA GLY A 51 22.92 -2.63 -5.19
C GLY A 51 22.28 -2.98 -3.85
N GLN A 52 23.08 -3.36 -2.85
CA GLN A 52 22.61 -3.65 -1.50
C GLN A 52 22.07 -2.41 -0.78
N LEU A 53 22.75 -1.26 -0.89
CA LEU A 53 22.31 0.00 -0.29
C LEU A 53 21.00 0.50 -0.90
N ILE A 54 20.86 0.45 -2.22
CA ILE A 54 19.64 0.82 -2.92
C ILE A 54 18.47 -0.06 -2.46
N MET A 55 18.69 -1.37 -2.40
CA MET A 55 17.65 -2.32 -1.97
C MET A 55 17.24 -2.09 -0.51
N ALA A 56 18.20 -1.78 0.36
CA ALA A 56 17.93 -1.46 1.76
C ALA A 56 17.07 -0.20 1.91
N GLU A 57 17.35 0.86 1.14
CA GLU A 57 16.58 2.10 1.20
C GLU A 57 15.16 1.93 0.62
N ILE A 58 15.03 1.18 -0.49
CA ILE A 58 13.71 0.82 -1.05
C ILE A 58 12.88 0.08 -0.02
N LYS A 59 13.47 -0.93 0.66
CA LYS A 59 12.78 -1.71 1.68
C LYS A 59 12.34 -0.82 2.85
N ARG A 60 13.23 0.03 3.34
CA ARG A 60 12.95 0.97 4.44
C ARG A 60 11.82 1.94 4.08
N LEU A 61 11.80 2.44 2.85
CA LEU A 61 10.71 3.29 2.38
C LEU A 61 9.39 2.52 2.29
N GLY A 62 9.43 1.31 1.74
CA GLY A 62 8.27 0.41 1.68
C GLY A 62 7.69 0.14 3.07
N ASP A 63 8.52 -0.30 4.02
CA ASP A 63 8.09 -0.62 5.39
C ASP A 63 7.41 0.59 6.05
N ARG A 64 7.93 1.81 5.83
CA ARG A 64 7.34 3.04 6.39
C ARG A 64 5.96 3.35 5.77
N VAL A 65 5.83 3.25 4.46
CA VAL A 65 4.57 3.52 3.76
C VAL A 65 3.51 2.49 4.15
N PHE A 66 3.87 1.20 4.16
CA PHE A 66 2.95 0.13 4.58
C PHE A 66 2.52 0.30 6.05
N SER A 67 3.45 0.61 6.95
CA SER A 67 3.09 0.85 8.36
C SER A 67 2.11 2.01 8.52
N TYR A 68 2.35 3.12 7.80
CA TYR A 68 1.45 4.27 7.83
C TYR A 68 0.05 3.91 7.31
N LEU A 69 -0.03 3.21 6.18
CA LEU A 69 -1.32 2.78 5.62
C LEU A 69 -2.07 1.84 6.57
N GLN A 70 -1.36 0.90 7.20
CA GLN A 70 -1.94 -0.01 8.16
C GLN A 70 -2.49 0.71 9.40
N GLU A 71 -1.79 1.75 9.88
CA GLU A 71 -2.30 2.59 10.97
C GLU A 71 -3.54 3.38 10.57
N GLN A 72 -3.58 3.94 9.36
CA GLN A 72 -4.75 4.66 8.85
C GLN A 72 -5.96 3.75 8.69
N GLU A 73 -5.78 2.56 8.10
CA GLU A 73 -6.84 1.55 7.97
C GLU A 73 -7.35 1.13 9.34
N ARG A 74 -6.46 0.87 10.29
CA ARG A 74 -6.86 0.51 11.66
C ARG A 74 -7.67 1.61 12.32
N GLY A 75 -7.26 2.88 12.15
CA GLY A 75 -7.99 4.03 12.67
C GLY A 75 -9.42 4.10 12.12
N LEU A 76 -9.57 3.96 10.81
CA LEU A 76 -10.88 4.00 10.14
C LEU A 76 -11.78 2.82 10.55
N LEU A 77 -11.24 1.60 10.58
CA LEU A 77 -11.99 0.41 10.98
C LEU A 77 -12.46 0.50 12.44
N LEU A 78 -11.61 1.00 13.35
CA LEU A 78 -11.99 1.19 14.76
C LEU A 78 -13.13 2.20 14.92
N GLU A 79 -13.09 3.31 14.19
CA GLU A 79 -14.16 4.31 14.21
C GLU A 79 -15.47 3.75 13.62
N MET A 80 -15.39 2.97 12.53
CA MET A 80 -16.56 2.29 11.99
C MET A 80 -17.17 1.32 13.01
N VAL A 81 -16.36 0.48 13.66
CA VAL A 81 -16.85 -0.46 14.69
C VAL A 81 -17.47 0.30 15.86
N ARG A 82 -16.85 1.40 16.33
CA ARG A 82 -17.43 2.25 17.37
C ARG A 82 -18.78 2.84 16.96
N SER A 83 -18.90 3.30 15.72
CA SER A 83 -20.18 3.84 15.21
C SER A 83 -21.26 2.76 15.14
N GLN A 84 -20.92 1.54 14.72
CA GLN A 84 -21.85 0.42 14.65
C GLN A 84 -22.33 0.00 16.04
N LEU A 85 -21.43 -0.10 17.01
CA LEU A 85 -21.78 -0.41 18.40
C LEU A 85 -22.71 0.66 19.01
N ARG A 86 -22.45 1.94 18.76
CA ARG A 86 -23.35 3.02 19.20
C ARG A 86 -24.72 2.93 18.54
N GLN A 87 -24.78 2.64 17.25
CA GLN A 87 -26.04 2.45 16.53
C GLN A 87 -26.84 1.26 17.09
N GLN A 88 -26.17 0.14 17.36
CA GLN A 88 -26.80 -1.03 17.98
C GLN A 88 -27.38 -0.70 19.36
N ALA A 89 -26.63 0.00 20.21
CA ALA A 89 -27.12 0.40 21.53
C ALA A 89 -28.37 1.31 21.46
N VAL A 90 -28.36 2.29 20.54
CA VAL A 90 -29.53 3.16 20.31
C VAL A 90 -30.72 2.36 19.76
N GLN A 91 -30.46 1.41 18.87
CA GLN A 91 -31.49 0.56 18.29
C GLN A 91 -32.13 -0.36 19.34
N GLU A 92 -31.34 -0.98 20.21
CA GLU A 92 -31.83 -1.77 21.35
C GLU A 92 -32.65 -0.92 22.32
N GLN A 93 -32.19 0.29 22.63
CA GLN A 93 -32.93 1.19 23.51
C GLN A 93 -34.27 1.62 22.89
N THR A 94 -34.28 1.91 21.58
CA THR A 94 -35.50 2.25 20.84
C THR A 94 -36.48 1.08 20.81
N LEU A 95 -35.99 -0.15 20.56
CA LEU A 95 -36.81 -1.36 20.60
C LEU A 95 -37.47 -1.55 21.97
N ARG A 96 -36.71 -1.40 23.06
CA ARG A 96 -37.27 -1.50 24.42
C ARG A 96 -38.34 -0.45 24.70
N VAL A 97 -38.14 0.79 24.23
CA VAL A 97 -39.15 1.86 24.38
C VAL A 97 -40.42 1.52 23.59
N VAL A 98 -40.27 1.05 22.34
CA VAL A 98 -41.39 0.62 21.51
C VAL A 98 -42.13 -0.55 22.14
N GLU A 99 -41.43 -1.56 22.64
CA GLU A 99 -42.00 -2.70 23.37
C GLU A 99 -42.79 -2.23 24.60
N ASN A 100 -42.23 -1.33 25.41
CA ASN A 100 -42.90 -0.79 26.59
C ASN A 100 -44.15 0.06 26.25
N LEU A 101 -44.11 0.82 25.16
CA LEU A 101 -45.23 1.65 24.71
C LEU A 101 -46.36 0.82 24.10
N LEU A 102 -46.03 -0.31 23.45
CA LEU A 102 -46.98 -1.21 22.80
C LEU A 102 -47.41 -2.37 23.70
N ALA A 103 -46.77 -2.55 24.86
CA ALA A 103 -47.19 -3.49 25.90
C ALA A 103 -48.69 -3.40 26.29
N PRO A 104 -49.35 -2.22 26.29
CA PRO A 104 -50.79 -2.13 26.56
C PRO A 104 -51.69 -2.60 25.39
N GLU A 105 -51.18 -2.69 24.15
CA GLU A 105 -51.99 -3.00 22.95
C GLU A 105 -52.08 -4.51 22.62
N GLY A 106 -51.49 -5.38 23.44
CA GLY A 106 -51.52 -6.84 23.27
C GLY A 106 -50.43 -7.35 22.33
N GLY A 107 -49.69 -8.38 22.78
CA GLY A 107 -48.46 -8.87 22.12
C GLY A 107 -48.61 -9.34 20.66
N GLU A 108 -49.83 -9.59 20.19
CA GLU A 108 -50.11 -10.03 18.82
C GLU A 108 -49.91 -8.94 17.76
N ALA A 109 -50.25 -7.68 18.08
CA ALA A 109 -50.07 -6.55 17.17
C ALA A 109 -48.58 -6.20 16.99
N LEU A 110 -47.84 -6.22 18.10
CA LEU A 110 -46.38 -6.07 18.16
C LEU A 110 -45.67 -7.10 17.28
N HIS A 111 -46.06 -8.37 17.40
CA HIS A 111 -45.42 -9.46 16.65
C HIS A 111 -45.61 -9.32 15.13
N LYS A 112 -46.78 -8.86 14.68
CA LYS A 112 -47.07 -8.58 13.26
C LYS A 112 -46.28 -7.38 12.74
N ILE A 113 -46.16 -6.31 13.53
CA ILE A 113 -45.36 -5.12 13.17
C ILE A 113 -43.88 -5.48 13.09
N GLN A 114 -43.38 -6.28 14.03
CA GLN A 114 -41.99 -6.71 14.10
C GLN A 114 -41.62 -7.61 12.91
N GLN A 115 -42.48 -8.56 12.53
CA GLN A 115 -42.30 -9.38 11.32
C GLN A 115 -42.26 -8.53 10.05
N ARG A 116 -43.16 -7.56 9.93
CA ARG A 116 -43.24 -6.67 8.75
C ARG A 116 -42.01 -5.77 8.64
N ASN A 117 -41.50 -5.28 9.77
CA ASN A 117 -40.27 -4.50 9.82
C ASN A 117 -39.02 -5.34 9.52
N GLN A 118 -38.94 -6.58 10.04
CA GLN A 118 -37.83 -7.50 9.72
C GLN A 118 -37.78 -7.84 8.23
N ALA A 119 -38.93 -8.09 7.60
CA ALA A 119 -38.98 -8.33 6.15
C ALA A 119 -38.48 -7.12 5.35
N ARG A 120 -38.90 -5.90 5.75
CA ARG A 120 -38.47 -4.67 5.07
C ARG A 120 -36.99 -4.36 5.28
N ILE A 121 -36.44 -4.64 6.46
CA ILE A 121 -35.01 -4.51 6.74
C ILE A 121 -34.22 -5.52 5.92
N ALA A 122 -34.66 -6.77 5.81
CA ALA A 122 -34.00 -7.78 5.00
C ALA A 122 -33.96 -7.38 3.51
N GLU A 123 -35.05 -6.86 2.98
CA GLU A 123 -35.14 -6.35 1.60
C GLU A 123 -34.17 -5.19 1.34
N VAL A 124 -34.15 -4.19 2.22
CA VAL A 124 -33.25 -3.03 2.11
C VAL A 124 -31.78 -3.43 2.28
N THR A 125 -31.50 -4.39 3.17
CA THR A 125 -30.13 -4.89 3.40
C THR A 125 -29.63 -5.66 2.18
N ALA A 126 -30.48 -6.51 1.58
CA ALA A 126 -30.15 -7.23 0.35
C ALA A 126 -29.91 -6.26 -0.83
N ALA A 127 -30.74 -5.23 -0.98
CA ALA A 127 -30.55 -4.19 -2.00
C ALA A 127 -29.26 -3.39 -1.79
N GLY A 128 -28.92 -3.06 -0.54
CA GLY A 128 -27.67 -2.38 -0.19
C GLY A 128 -26.43 -3.21 -0.47
N LEU A 129 -26.44 -4.51 -0.13
CA LEU A 129 -25.36 -5.44 -0.44
C LEU A 129 -25.14 -5.59 -1.95
N ALA A 130 -26.21 -5.72 -2.73
CA ALA A 130 -26.12 -5.78 -4.19
C ALA A 130 -25.53 -4.50 -4.81
N ALA A 131 -25.86 -3.32 -4.27
CA ALA A 131 -25.31 -2.05 -4.73
C ALA A 131 -23.80 -1.88 -4.42
N LEU A 132 -23.31 -2.49 -3.34
CA LEU A 132 -21.88 -2.52 -3.01
C LEU A 132 -21.11 -3.45 -3.96
N ASP A 133 -21.69 -4.58 -4.34
CA ASP A 133 -21.10 -5.53 -5.30
C ASP A 133 -20.95 -4.94 -6.71
N ILE A 134 -21.93 -4.15 -7.17
CA ILE A 134 -21.85 -3.48 -8.49
C ILE A 134 -20.71 -2.44 -8.54
N LYS A 135 -20.41 -1.76 -7.42
CA LYS A 135 -19.25 -0.85 -7.34
C LYS A 135 -17.90 -1.58 -7.40
N ALA A 136 -17.84 -2.85 -6.97
CA ALA A 136 -16.63 -3.68 -7.09
C ALA A 136 -16.36 -4.14 -8.54
N LEU A 137 -17.42 -4.30 -9.35
CA LEU A 137 -17.32 -4.67 -10.77
C LEU A 137 -16.90 -3.48 -11.67
N ASN A 138 -17.31 -2.25 -11.34
CA ASN A 138 -17.03 -1.07 -12.18
C ASN A 138 -15.62 -0.47 -12.03
N LYS A 139 -14.76 -1.01 -11.16
CA LYS A 139 -13.38 -0.53 -10.98
C LYS A 139 -12.33 -1.31 -11.81
N LYS A 140 -12.78 -2.24 -12.66
CA LYS A 140 -11.93 -3.09 -13.53
C LYS A 140 -12.18 -2.91 -15.04
N SER A 141 -12.87 -1.85 -15.46
CA SER A 141 -12.99 -1.51 -16.89
C SER A 141 -12.22 -0.26 -17.26
#